data_AF-A0A849HTG9-F1
#
_entry.id   AF-A0A849HTG9-F1
#
_cell.length_a   1.000
_cell.length_b   1.000
_cell.length_c   1.000
_cell.angle_alpha   90.00
_cell.angle_beta   90.00
_cell.angle_gamma   90.00
#
_symmetry.space_group_name_H-M   'P 1'
#
loop_
_entity.id
_entity.type
_entity.pdbx_description
1 polymer ?
#
loop_
_entity_poly.entity_id
_entity_poly.type
_entity_poly.pdbx_seq_one_letter_code
_entity_poly.pdbx_strand_id
1 'polypeptide(L)'
;MGIRDWLPGHPTDEHPEPAVPAPASQVREYRELLRTLPPQLLVELHRRALLAVDPLTRLSILRSAQHLLPVGSRLTLDEVPELARLLVVGEAANPGVFLVGLDDVALERLSRLVLMLHQADGAEASPLPNQPPPGSPNQ
;
A
#
# COMPACT_ATOMS: atom_id res chain seq x y z
N MET A 1 59.60 -17.27 2.50
CA MET A 1 58.70 -17.99 3.42
C MET A 1 57.86 -16.91 4.09
N GLY A 2 56.62 -16.63 3.67
CA GLY A 2 55.40 -17.44 3.89
C GLY A 2 54.95 -17.18 5.32
N ILE A 3 53.81 -16.58 5.67
CA ILE A 3 52.38 -16.75 5.33
C ILE A 3 51.66 -15.57 6.05
N ARG A 4 50.81 -14.73 5.44
CA ARG A 4 49.34 -14.87 5.23
C ARG A 4 48.53 -15.31 6.46
N ASP A 5 47.34 -14.67 6.59
CA ASP A 5 46.21 -14.85 7.54
C ASP A 5 46.20 -13.90 8.75
N TRP A 6 45.15 -13.12 9.07
CA TRP A 6 43.74 -13.11 8.67
C TRP A 6 43.14 -11.72 9.02
N LEU A 7 42.29 -11.15 8.16
CA LEU A 7 41.62 -9.84 8.32
C LEU A 7 40.59 -9.84 9.48
N PRO A 8 40.44 -8.72 10.24
CA PRO A 8 39.31 -8.56 11.15
C PRO A 8 38.00 -8.42 10.36
N GLY A 9 37.04 -9.27 10.72
CA GLY A 9 35.59 -9.12 10.54
C GLY A 9 35.13 -8.37 9.30
N HIS A 10 34.68 -9.13 8.30
CA HIS A 10 33.72 -8.62 7.33
C HIS A 10 32.62 -7.85 8.09
N PRO A 11 32.23 -6.62 7.68
CA PRO A 11 30.93 -6.13 8.07
C PRO A 11 29.95 -7.18 7.60
N THR A 12 29.23 -7.78 8.54
CA THR A 12 28.03 -8.53 8.22
C THR A 12 27.25 -7.68 7.25
N ASP A 13 26.89 -8.29 6.13
CA ASP A 13 25.96 -7.78 5.15
C ASP A 13 24.65 -7.53 5.92
N GLU A 14 24.56 -6.39 6.61
CA GLU A 14 23.34 -5.82 7.11
C GLU A 14 22.58 -5.39 5.87
N HIS A 15 22.01 -6.37 5.16
CA HIS A 15 20.84 -6.13 4.35
C HIS A 15 19.94 -5.27 5.24
N PRO A 16 19.63 -4.01 4.86
CA PRO A 16 18.69 -3.23 5.62
C PRO A 16 17.39 -4.04 5.58
N GLU A 17 17.08 -4.71 6.68
CA GLU A 17 15.75 -5.26 6.91
C GLU A 17 14.81 -4.10 6.56
N PRO A 18 13.90 -4.26 5.58
CA PRO A 18 13.12 -3.13 5.10
C PRO A 18 12.36 -2.61 6.30
N ALA A 19 12.84 -1.49 6.85
CA ALA A 19 12.33 -0.94 8.09
C ALA A 19 10.86 -0.65 7.84
N VAL A 20 9.98 -1.49 8.36
CA VAL A 20 8.54 -1.29 8.23
C VAL A 20 8.30 0.10 8.82
N PRO A 21 7.83 1.07 8.03
CA PRO A 21 7.75 2.44 8.50
C PRO A 21 6.88 2.45 9.76
N ALA A 22 7.22 3.26 10.76
CA ALA A 22 6.34 3.42 11.92
C ALA A 22 4.91 3.80 11.46
N PRO A 23 3.85 3.41 12.19
CA PRO A 23 2.46 3.63 11.77
C PRO A 23 2.18 5.12 11.45
N ALA A 24 2.75 6.04 12.22
CA ALA A 24 2.66 7.48 11.96
C ALA A 24 3.31 7.90 10.63
N SER A 25 4.42 7.28 10.22
CA SER A 25 5.03 7.54 8.92
C SER A 25 4.24 6.94 7.76
N GLN A 26 3.61 5.77 7.95
CA GLN A 26 2.76 5.15 6.92
C GLN A 26 1.53 6.00 6.62
N VAL A 27 0.83 6.50 7.64
CA VAL A 27 -0.36 7.35 7.43
C VAL A 27 0.00 8.65 6.70
N ARG A 28 1.17 9.23 6.99
CA ARG A 28 1.67 10.41 6.27
C ARG A 28 1.94 10.11 4.80
N GLU A 29 2.64 9.02 4.51
CA GLU A 29 2.94 8.59 3.13
C GLU A 29 1.66 8.29 2.34
N TYR A 30 0.70 7.61 2.98
CA TYR A 30 -0.62 7.36 2.40
C TYR A 30 -1.38 8.66 2.09
N ARG A 31 -1.29 9.68 2.94
CA ARG A 31 -1.87 11.01 2.64
C ARG A 31 -1.22 11.69 1.44
N GLU A 32 0.10 11.59 1.30
CA GLU A 32 0.77 12.12 0.11
C GLU A 32 0.38 11.35 -1.16
N LEU A 33 0.24 10.03 -1.06
CA LEU A 33 -0.23 9.16 -2.13
C LEU A 33 -1.64 9.60 -2.61
N LEU A 34 -2.57 9.83 -1.69
CA LEU A 34 -3.93 10.28 -1.99
C LEU A 34 -3.98 11.62 -2.73
N ARG A 35 -2.99 12.50 -2.54
CA ARG A 35 -2.91 13.80 -3.22
C ARG A 35 -2.29 13.73 -4.62
N THR A 36 -1.49 12.71 -4.89
CA THR A 36 -0.62 12.67 -6.07
C THR A 36 -1.10 11.68 -7.13
N LEU A 37 -1.78 10.60 -6.75
CA LEU A 37 -2.26 9.62 -7.71
C LEU A 37 -3.58 10.03 -8.40
N PRO A 38 -3.74 9.67 -9.68
CA PRO A 38 -5.01 9.76 -10.37
C PRO A 38 -6.14 9.01 -9.65
N PRO A 39 -7.36 9.55 -9.60
CA PRO A 39 -8.49 8.93 -8.91
C PRO A 39 -8.77 7.49 -9.35
N GLN A 40 -8.59 7.18 -10.64
CA GLN A 40 -8.83 5.83 -11.17
C GLN A 40 -7.88 4.79 -10.56
N LEU A 41 -6.60 5.16 -10.40
CA LEU A 41 -5.60 4.30 -9.77
C LEU A 41 -5.85 4.18 -8.26
N LEU A 42 -6.24 5.29 -7.60
CA LEU A 42 -6.63 5.25 -6.20
C LEU A 42 -7.81 4.32 -5.95
N VAL A 43 -8.84 4.34 -6.80
CA VAL A 43 -10.00 3.45 -6.65
C VAL A 43 -9.58 2.00 -6.76
N GLU A 44 -8.70 1.67 -7.72
CA GLU A 44 -8.23 0.30 -7.90
C GLU A 44 -7.37 -0.19 -6.74
N LEU A 45 -6.46 0.66 -6.24
CA LEU A 45 -5.66 0.35 -5.05
C LEU A 45 -6.53 0.14 -3.81
N HIS A 46 -7.53 1.00 -3.58
CA HIS A 46 -8.47 0.84 -2.47
C HIS A 46 -9.31 -0.42 -2.62
N ARG A 47 -9.77 -0.74 -3.83
CA ARG A 47 -10.53 -1.97 -4.10
C ARG A 47 -9.70 -3.21 -3.75
N ARG A 48 -8.46 -3.28 -4.22
CA ARG A 48 -7.52 -4.38 -3.91
C ARG A 48 -7.20 -4.45 -2.42
N ALA A 49 -6.95 -3.32 -1.78
CA ALA A 49 -6.70 -3.25 -0.34
C ALA A 49 -7.91 -3.74 0.46
N LEU A 50 -9.13 -3.30 0.11
CA LEU A 50 -10.38 -3.70 0.74
C LEU A 50 -10.68 -5.20 0.58
N LEU A 51 -10.25 -5.82 -0.53
CA LEU A 51 -10.35 -7.27 -0.70
C LEU A 51 -9.35 -8.04 0.18
N ALA A 52 -8.16 -7.48 0.41
CA ALA A 52 -7.08 -8.12 1.17
C ALA A 52 -7.21 -7.96 2.70
N VAL A 53 -7.94 -6.94 3.16
CA VAL A 53 -8.22 -6.72 4.58
C VAL A 53 -9.29 -7.68 5.09
N ASP A 54 -9.16 -8.06 6.37
CA ASP A 54 -10.09 -8.95 7.05
C ASP A 54 -11.52 -8.36 7.12
N PRO A 55 -12.57 -9.21 7.19
CA PRO A 55 -13.95 -8.74 7.16
C PRO A 55 -14.35 -7.80 8.30
N LEU A 56 -13.73 -7.92 9.48
CA LEU A 56 -14.07 -7.07 10.63
C LEU A 56 -13.54 -5.66 10.44
N THR A 57 -12.29 -5.53 9.98
CA THR A 57 -11.73 -4.24 9.63
C THR A 57 -12.49 -3.60 8.47
N ARG A 58 -12.88 -4.39 7.45
CA ARG A 58 -13.72 -3.89 6.33
C ARG A 58 -15.09 -3.41 6.80
N LEU A 59 -15.71 -4.09 7.76
CA LEU A 59 -16.96 -3.65 8.38
C LEU A 59 -16.77 -2.35 9.16
N SER A 60 -15.64 -2.17 9.85
CA SER A 60 -15.31 -0.92 10.53
C SER A 60 -15.17 0.24 9.54
N ILE A 61 -14.47 0.01 8.42
CA ILE A 61 -14.33 0.98 7.32
C ILE A 61 -15.70 1.33 6.75
N LEU A 62 -16.56 0.33 6.46
CA LEU A 62 -17.91 0.56 5.94
C LEU A 62 -18.74 1.42 6.90
N ARG A 63 -18.75 1.10 8.20
CA ARG A 63 -19.52 1.86 9.20
C ARG A 63 -19.04 3.31 9.31
N SER A 64 -17.72 3.51 9.29
CA SER A 64 -17.13 4.84 9.31
C SER A 64 -17.50 5.63 8.05
N ALA A 65 -17.44 4.99 6.88
CA ALA A 65 -17.86 5.60 5.62
C ALA A 65 -19.35 5.96 5.62
N GLN A 66 -20.23 5.08 6.13
CA GLN A 66 -21.66 5.35 6.23
C GLN A 66 -21.99 6.49 7.22
N HIS A 67 -21.21 6.62 8.29
CA HIS A 67 -21.36 7.68 9.26
C HIS A 67 -21.00 9.05 8.68
N LEU A 68 -19.92 9.12 7.90
CA LEU A 68 -19.36 10.37 7.38
C LEU A 68 -19.91 10.76 6.00
N LEU A 69 -20.34 9.78 5.20
CA LEU A 69 -20.78 9.94 3.82
C LEU A 69 -22.17 9.33 3.65
N PRO A 70 -23.25 10.13 3.85
CA PRO A 70 -24.64 9.63 3.83
C PRO A 70 -25.03 8.91 2.54
N VAL A 71 -24.39 9.25 1.42
CA VAL A 71 -24.58 8.60 0.11
C VAL A 71 -24.22 7.10 0.14
N GLY A 72 -23.36 6.67 1.06
CA GLY A 72 -22.97 5.27 1.27
C GLY A 72 -23.89 4.46 2.19
N SER A 73 -24.94 5.06 2.76
CA SER A 73 -25.78 4.45 3.81
C SER A 73 -26.42 3.11 3.44
N ARG A 74 -26.57 2.81 2.14
CA ARG A 74 -27.14 1.56 1.63
C ARG A 74 -26.09 0.51 1.25
N LEU A 75 -24.81 0.86 1.30
CA LEU A 75 -23.74 -0.07 0.94
C LEU A 75 -23.66 -1.22 1.96
N THR A 76 -23.35 -2.38 1.44
CA THR A 76 -23.11 -3.61 2.18
C THR A 76 -21.62 -3.92 2.22
N LEU A 77 -21.23 -4.88 3.05
CA LEU A 77 -19.82 -5.26 3.24
C LEU A 77 -19.18 -5.83 1.97
N ASP A 78 -19.98 -6.42 1.10
CA ASP A 78 -19.53 -7.14 -0.10
C ASP A 78 -19.45 -6.24 -1.34
N GLU A 79 -20.03 -5.04 -1.29
CA GLU A 79 -19.96 -4.01 -2.34
C GLU A 79 -18.62 -3.26 -2.30
N VAL A 80 -17.53 -4.04 -2.39
CA VAL A 80 -16.15 -3.54 -2.31
C VAL A 80 -15.81 -2.51 -3.41
N PRO A 81 -16.21 -2.68 -4.69
CA PRO A 81 -15.95 -1.68 -5.72
C PRO A 81 -16.61 -0.32 -5.42
N GLU A 82 -17.84 -0.35 -4.91
CA GLU A 82 -18.62 0.83 -4.55
C GLU A 82 -18.03 1.50 -3.31
N LEU A 83 -17.64 0.72 -2.30
CA LEU A 83 -16.95 1.24 -1.12
C LEU A 83 -15.63 1.93 -1.53
N ALA A 84 -14.80 1.30 -2.36
CA ALA A 84 -13.55 1.89 -2.84
C ALA A 84 -13.78 3.24 -3.57
N ARG A 85 -14.79 3.30 -4.44
CA ARG A 85 -15.19 4.54 -5.10
C ARG A 85 -15.63 5.61 -4.11
N LEU A 86 -16.43 5.23 -3.13
CA LEU A 86 -16.91 6.13 -2.09
C LEU A 86 -15.75 6.73 -1.28
N LEU A 87 -14.75 5.91 -0.94
CA LEU A 87 -13.57 6.38 -0.20
C LEU A 87 -12.79 7.44 -0.99
N VAL A 88 -12.52 7.18 -2.27
CA VAL A 88 -11.76 8.11 -3.11
C VAL A 88 -12.53 9.39 -3.39
N VAL A 89 -13.83 9.30 -3.69
CA VAL A 89 -14.66 10.49 -3.91
C VAL A 89 -14.84 11.29 -2.62
N GLY A 90 -15.04 10.62 -1.49
CA GLY A 90 -15.15 11.25 -0.18
C GLY A 90 -13.89 12.03 0.20
N GLU A 91 -12.73 11.42 0.01
CA GLU A 91 -11.44 12.05 0.26
C GLU A 91 -11.14 13.19 -0.73
N ALA A 92 -11.53 13.05 -2.00
CA ALA A 92 -11.38 14.13 -2.98
C ALA A 92 -12.28 15.34 -2.66
N ALA A 93 -13.49 15.10 -2.15
CA ALA A 93 -14.44 16.14 -1.79
C ALA A 93 -14.08 16.83 -0.46
N ASN A 94 -13.59 16.07 0.52
CA ASN A 94 -13.24 16.56 1.85
C ASN A 94 -11.94 15.89 2.33
N PRO A 95 -10.77 16.40 1.90
CA PRO A 95 -9.48 15.80 2.23
C PRO A 95 -9.29 15.66 3.75
N GLY A 96 -8.92 14.47 4.19
CA GLY A 96 -8.63 14.12 5.57
C GLY A 96 -9.84 13.88 6.47
N VAL A 97 -11.06 14.29 6.08
CA VAL A 97 -12.26 14.10 6.91
C VAL A 97 -12.58 12.63 7.09
N PHE A 98 -12.49 11.85 6.01
CA PHE A 98 -12.69 10.41 6.08
C PHE A 98 -11.60 9.73 6.92
N LEU A 99 -10.33 10.08 6.68
CA LEU A 99 -9.20 9.49 7.39
C LEU A 99 -9.23 9.73 8.90
N VAL A 100 -9.71 10.90 9.34
CA VAL A 100 -9.85 11.23 10.76
C VAL A 100 -11.00 10.47 11.42
N GLY A 101 -12.03 10.10 10.65
CA GLY A 101 -13.17 9.36 11.17
C GLY A 101 -13.04 7.83 11.12
N LEU A 102 -11.97 7.30 10.53
CA LEU A 102 -11.60 5.90 10.67
C LEU A 102 -11.01 5.63 12.06
N ASP A 103 -11.28 4.45 12.60
CA ASP A 103 -10.52 3.97 13.75
C ASP A 103 -9.05 3.72 13.38
N ASP A 104 -8.15 3.88 14.36
CA ASP A 104 -6.70 3.81 14.14
C ASP A 104 -6.27 2.48 13.51
N VAL A 105 -6.91 1.38 13.89
CA VAL A 105 -6.57 0.04 13.38
C VAL A 105 -6.98 -0.11 11.92
N ALA A 106 -8.18 0.36 11.55
CA ALA A 106 -8.64 0.36 10.18
C ALA A 106 -7.80 1.28 9.28
N LEU A 107 -7.45 2.47 9.78
CA LEU A 107 -6.59 3.40 9.06
C LEU A 107 -5.19 2.82 8.83
N GLU A 108 -4.58 2.22 9.85
CA GLU A 108 -3.27 1.58 9.73
C GLU A 108 -3.30 0.43 8.72
N ARG A 109 -4.27 -0.48 8.84
CA ARG A 109 -4.38 -1.64 7.94
C ARG A 109 -4.64 -1.23 6.51
N LEU A 110 -5.54 -0.28 6.29
CA LEU A 110 -5.87 0.19 4.95
C LEU A 110 -4.68 0.92 4.32
N SER A 111 -4.06 1.86 5.05
CA SER A 111 -2.90 2.63 4.54
C SER A 111 -1.73 1.72 4.18
N ARG A 112 -1.38 0.76 5.05
CA ARG A 112 -0.34 -0.23 4.79
C ARG A 112 -0.60 -1.00 3.49
N LEU A 113 -1.79 -1.54 3.32
CA LEU A 113 -2.13 -2.35 2.15
C LEU A 113 -2.10 -1.53 0.86
N VAL A 114 -2.66 -0.31 0.89
CA VAL A 114 -2.63 0.58 -0.28
C VAL A 114 -1.19 0.92 -0.68
N LEU A 115 -0.33 1.25 0.28
CA LEU A 115 1.08 1.57 0.02
C LEU A 115 1.86 0.36 -0.52
N MET A 116 1.65 -0.83 0.04
CA MET A 116 2.28 -2.06 -0.45
C MET A 116 1.85 -2.38 -1.89
N LEU A 117 0.57 -2.24 -2.21
CA LEU A 117 0.05 -2.49 -3.55
C LEU A 117 0.58 -1.47 -4.57
N HIS A 118 0.68 -0.21 -4.17
CA HIS A 118 1.25 0.83 -5.03
C HIS A 118 2.73 0.57 -5.35
N GLN A 119 3.52 0.15 -4.34
CA GLN A 119 4.92 -0.22 -4.53
C GLN A 119 5.07 -1.44 -5.44
N ALA A 120 4.20 -2.45 -5.29
CA ALA A 120 4.20 -3.63 -6.14
C ALA A 120 3.90 -3.26 -7.61
N ASP A 121 2.92 -2.41 -7.86
CA ASP A 121 2.57 -1.96 -9.23
C ASP A 121 3.74 -1.16 -9.88
N GLY A 122 4.50 -0.41 -9.08
CA GLY A 122 5.71 0.29 -9.53
C GLY A 122 6.89 -0.63 -9.85
N ALA A 123 7.05 -1.72 -9.08
CA ALA A 123 8.09 -2.73 -9.30
C ALA A 123 7.86 -3.53 -10.59
N GLU A 124 6.61 -3.91 -10.87
CA GLU A 124 6.23 -4.61 -12.10
C GLU A 124 6.40 -3.73 -13.36
N ALA A 125 6.28 -2.40 -13.21
CA ALA A 125 6.49 -1.44 -14.31
C ALA A 125 7.96 -1.14 -14.61
N SER A 126 8.89 -1.54 -13.73
CA SER A 126 10.33 -1.45 -13.97
C SER A 126 10.85 -2.77 -14.56
N PRO A 127 11.13 -2.84 -15.88
CA PRO A 127 11.75 -4.02 -16.46
C PRO A 127 13.12 -4.24 -15.81
N LEU A 128 13.36 -5.46 -15.32
CA LEU A 128 14.62 -5.93 -14.76
C LEU A 128 15.81 -5.46 -15.64
N PRO A 129 16.77 -4.68 -15.12
CA PRO A 129 18.03 -4.50 -15.81
C PRO A 129 18.80 -5.84 -15.74
N ASN A 130 19.15 -6.40 -16.90
CA ASN A 130 19.91 -7.65 -17.09
C ASN A 130 19.15 -8.99 -17.04
N GLN A 131 18.18 -9.21 -17.92
CA GLN A 131 18.06 -10.55 -18.51
C GLN A 131 18.90 -10.59 -19.79
N PRO A 132 20.01 -11.37 -19.84
CA PRO A 132 20.66 -11.65 -21.11
C PRO A 132 19.70 -12.43 -22.02
N PRO A 133 19.66 -12.15 -23.33
CA PRO A 133 18.75 -12.81 -24.24
C PRO A 133 18.97 -14.32 -24.24
N PRO A 134 17.91 -15.16 -24.21
CA PRO A 134 18.05 -16.59 -24.25
C PRO A 134 18.53 -17.02 -25.64
N GLY A 135 19.73 -17.60 -25.69
CA GLY A 135 20.22 -18.39 -26.83
C GLY A 135 21.03 -17.60 -27.85
N SER A 136 22.34 -17.47 -27.61
CA SER A 136 23.29 -17.59 -28.72
C SER A 136 23.81 -19.03 -28.72
N PRO A 137 23.47 -19.86 -29.74
CA PRO A 137 24.07 -21.18 -29.87
C PRO A 137 25.58 -21.01 -30.08
N ASN A 138 26.34 -21.70 -29.24
CA ASN A 138 27.80 -21.79 -29.32
C ASN A 138 28.15 -22.37 -30.71
N GLN A 139 28.85 -21.59 -31.53
CA GLN A 139 29.60 -22.12 -32.68
C GLN A 139 30.94 -22.66 -32.22
#